data_AF-A3YVG3-F1
#
_entry.id   AF-A3YVG3-F1
#
_cell.length_a   1.000
_cell.length_b   1.000
_cell.length_c   1.000
_cell.angle_alpha   90.00
_cell.angle_beta   90.00
_cell.angle_gamma   90.00
#
_symmetry.space_group_name_H-M   'P 1'
#
loop_
_entity.id
_entity.type
_entity.pdbx_description
1 polymer ?
#
loop_
_entity_poly.entity_id
_entity_poly.type
_entity_poly.pdbx_seq_one_letter_code
_entity_poly.pdbx_strand_id
1 'polypeptide(L)'
;MRALKTLRLILEQEFKGVYALKVIDVLKNPQLAEEDKILATPTLAKILPPPVRRIIGDLSDRERVLIGLDLLYDELTDRQIADEMMDESDEI
;
A
#
# COMPACT_ATOMS: atom_id res chain seq x y z
N MET A 1 -1.73 -4.17 -18.50
CA MET A 1 -2.37 -3.77 -17.22
C MET A 1 -2.26 -4.89 -16.19
N ARG A 2 -1.12 -5.04 -15.49
CA ARG A 2 -0.95 -6.08 -14.44
C ARG A 2 -1.20 -5.52 -13.03
N ALA A 3 -0.68 -4.32 -12.75
CA ALA A 3 -0.81 -3.62 -11.46
C ALA A 3 -2.24 -3.61 -10.87
N LEU A 4 -3.23 -3.21 -11.67
CA LEU A 4 -4.63 -3.14 -11.20
C LEU A 4 -5.20 -4.52 -10.81
N LYS A 5 -4.85 -5.56 -11.56
CA LYS A 5 -5.36 -6.92 -11.32
C LYS A 5 -4.73 -7.51 -10.06
N THR A 6 -3.42 -7.33 -9.89
CA THR A 6 -2.70 -7.69 -8.67
C THR A 6 -3.26 -6.96 -7.46
N LEU A 7 -3.46 -5.63 -7.57
CA LEU A 7 -4.04 -4.83 -6.50
C LEU A 7 -5.45 -5.31 -6.12
N ARG A 8 -6.32 -5.57 -7.10
CA ARG A 8 -7.67 -6.10 -6.82
C ARG A 8 -7.63 -7.44 -6.10
N LEU A 9 -6.75 -8.35 -6.52
CA LEU A 9 -6.60 -9.65 -5.86
C LEU A 9 -6.15 -9.50 -4.41
N ILE A 10 -5.17 -8.65 -4.14
CA ILE A 10 -4.69 -8.36 -2.77
C ILE A 10 -5.83 -7.75 -1.94
N LEU A 11 -6.54 -6.76 -2.49
CA LEU A 11 -7.65 -6.12 -1.78
C LEU A 11 -8.82 -7.08 -1.51
N GLU A 12 -9.14 -7.99 -2.43
CA GLU A 12 -10.16 -9.02 -2.22
C GLU A 12 -9.75 -10.11 -1.21
N GLN A 13 -8.46 -10.42 -1.11
CA GLN A 13 -7.96 -11.42 -0.17
C GLN A 13 -7.84 -10.86 1.25
N GLU A 14 -7.29 -9.66 1.39
CA GLU A 14 -6.97 -9.05 2.68
C GLU A 14 -8.11 -8.15 3.22
N PHE A 15 -8.84 -7.46 2.34
CA PHE A 15 -9.80 -6.41 2.72
C PHE A 15 -11.24 -6.74 2.31
N LYS A 16 -11.72 -7.96 2.54
CA LYS A 16 -13.12 -8.32 2.21
C LYS A 16 -14.13 -7.37 2.87
N GLY A 17 -14.71 -6.48 2.06
CA GLY A 17 -15.85 -5.63 2.43
C GLY A 17 -15.53 -4.24 2.98
N VAL A 18 -14.26 -3.83 3.09
CA VAL A 18 -13.85 -2.56 3.73
C VAL A 18 -12.90 -1.70 2.90
N TYR A 19 -12.97 -1.78 1.57
CA TYR A 19 -12.25 -0.85 0.69
C TYR A 19 -13.13 -0.28 -0.42
N ALA A 20 -12.80 0.94 -0.84
CA ALA A 20 -13.34 1.57 -2.03
C ALA A 20 -12.17 1.89 -2.98
N LEU A 21 -12.13 1.21 -4.13
CA LEU A 21 -11.10 1.45 -5.14
C LEU A 21 -11.63 2.40 -6.22
N LYS A 22 -11.02 3.57 -6.34
CA LYS A 22 -11.28 4.52 -7.43
C LYS A 22 -10.08 4.57 -8.37
N VAL A 23 -10.30 4.26 -9.64
CA VAL A 23 -9.27 4.32 -10.69
C VAL A 23 -9.45 5.63 -11.44
N ILE A 24 -8.42 6.48 -11.44
CA ILE A 24 -8.42 7.76 -12.14
C ILE A 24 -7.39 7.66 -13.27
N ASP A 25 -7.85 7.94 -14.49
CA ASP A 25 -7.00 8.05 -15.66
C ASP A 25 -6.51 9.49 -15.78
N VAL A 26 -5.22 9.70 -15.55
CA VAL A 26 -4.57 11.02 -15.61
C VAL A 26 -4.57 11.61 -17.02
N LEU A 27 -4.63 10.77 -18.06
CA LEU A 27 -4.71 11.23 -19.46
C LEU A 27 -6.10 11.82 -19.76
N LYS A 28 -7.14 11.32 -19.09
CA LYS A 28 -8.51 11.82 -19.23
C LYS A 28 -8.81 12.99 -18.30
N ASN A 29 -8.25 12.98 -17.08
CA ASN A 29 -8.49 13.98 -16.05
C ASN A 29 -7.16 14.51 -15.49
N PRO A 30 -6.40 15.31 -16.26
CA PRO A 30 -5.12 15.84 -15.80
C PRO A 30 -5.27 16.80 -14.61
N GLN A 31 -6.41 17.49 -14.49
CA GLN A 31 -6.71 18.41 -13.39
C GLN A 31 -6.65 17.71 -12.02
N LEU A 32 -7.21 16.50 -11.90
CA LEU A 32 -7.14 15.72 -10.67
C LEU A 32 -5.71 15.30 -10.33
N ALA A 33 -4.91 14.98 -11.35
CA ALA A 33 -3.50 14.64 -11.15
C ALA A 33 -2.69 15.85 -10.65
N GLU A 34 -3.02 17.05 -11.12
CA GLU A 34 -2.40 18.30 -10.69
C GLU A 34 -2.81 18.69 -9.26
N GLU A 35 -4.11 18.62 -8.94
CA GLU A 35 -4.64 18.84 -7.59
C GLU A 35 -3.99 17.89 -6.57
N ASP A 36 -3.90 16.61 -6.91
CA ASP A 36 -3.23 15.61 -6.08
C ASP A 36 -1.69 15.66 -6.21
N LYS A 37 -1.10 16.52 -7.04
CA LYS A 37 0.37 16.58 -7.28
C LYS A 37 0.98 15.22 -7.64
N ILE A 38 0.33 14.46 -8.53
CA ILE A 38 0.83 13.18 -9.04
C ILE A 38 1.97 13.45 -10.02
N LEU A 39 3.21 13.25 -9.57
CA LEU A 39 4.42 13.39 -10.41
C LEU A 39 4.74 12.14 -11.22
N ALA A 40 4.25 10.97 -10.80
CA ALA A 40 4.59 9.69 -11.39
C ALA A 40 3.36 8.79 -11.54
N THR A 41 3.30 8.02 -12.62
CA THR A 41 2.31 6.96 -12.82
C THR A 41 3.00 5.61 -12.95
N PRO A 42 2.56 4.55 -12.25
CA PRO A 42 1.35 4.45 -11.43
C PRO A 42 1.54 4.99 -9.99
N THR A 43 0.53 5.69 -9.46
CA THR A 43 0.46 6.12 -8.05
C THR A 43 -0.80 5.56 -7.40
N LEU A 44 -0.66 5.02 -6.20
CA LEU A 44 -1.76 4.59 -5.33
C LEU A 44 -1.80 5.49 -4.10
N ALA A 45 -2.97 6.04 -3.78
CA ALA A 45 -3.16 6.87 -2.59
C ALA A 45 -4.25 6.28 -1.69
N LYS A 46 -3.93 6.10 -0.41
CA LYS A 46 -4.89 5.81 0.66
C LYS A 46 -5.39 7.13 1.21
N ILE A 47 -6.66 7.44 0.99
CA ILE A 47 -7.30 8.63 1.54
C ILE A 47 -7.86 8.37 2.93
N LEU A 48 -8.38 7.16 3.17
CA LEU A 48 -9.04 6.78 4.42
C LEU A 48 -8.66 5.34 4.84
N PRO A 49 -8.61 5.05 6.15
CA PRO A 49 -8.60 6.00 7.27
C PRO A 49 -7.30 6.85 7.26
N PRO A 50 -7.33 8.08 7.83
CA PRO A 50 -6.12 8.90 7.95
C PRO A 50 -5.08 8.21 8.84
N PRO A 51 -3.77 8.41 8.60
CA PRO A 51 -3.16 9.40 7.71
C PRO A 51 -3.16 9.01 6.22
N VAL A 52 -3.19 10.03 5.34
CA VAL A 52 -3.13 9.83 3.89
C VAL A 52 -1.73 9.33 3.50
N ARG A 53 -1.65 8.14 2.91
CA ARG A 53 -0.38 7.56 2.41
C ARG A 53 -0.39 7.38 0.91
N ARG A 54 0.79 7.51 0.29
CA ARG A 54 0.96 7.45 -1.16
C ARG A 54 2.09 6.50 -1.50
N ILE A 55 1.87 5.64 -2.48
CA ILE A 55 2.84 4.67 -2.98
C ILE A 55 2.99 4.94 -4.48
N ILE A 56 4.23 5.05 -4.93
CA ILE A 56 4.57 5.17 -6.35
C ILE A 56 5.23 3.86 -6.75
N GLY A 57 4.77 3.25 -7.84
CA GLY A 57 5.36 2.00 -8.33
C GLY A 57 4.39 1.12 -9.10
N ASP A 58 4.88 -0.04 -9.52
CA ASP A 58 4.14 -1.00 -10.33
C ASP A 58 3.10 -1.83 -9.54
N LEU A 59 3.04 -1.64 -8.21
CA LEU A 59 2.11 -2.32 -7.30
C LEU A 59 2.16 -3.86 -7.44
N SER A 60 3.31 -4.39 -7.91
CA SER A 60 3.51 -5.83 -8.09
C SER A 60 3.79 -6.53 -6.76
N ASP A 61 4.40 -5.82 -5.80
CA ASP A 61 4.78 -6.34 -4.49
C ASP A 61 3.66 -6.15 -3.45
N ARG A 62 3.05 -7.28 -3.03
CA ARG A 62 2.02 -7.33 -2.00
C ARG A 62 2.48 -6.66 -0.69
N GLU A 63 3.67 -7.01 -0.19
CA GLU A 63 4.20 -6.48 1.08
C GLU A 63 4.40 -4.96 1.02
N ARG A 64 4.99 -4.45 -0.05
CA ARG A 64 5.18 -3.00 -0.20
C ARG A 64 3.87 -2.25 -0.28
N VAL A 65 2.86 -2.83 -0.93
CA VAL A 65 1.51 -2.24 -0.95
C VAL A 65 0.90 -2.22 0.44
N LEU A 66 0.98 -3.33 1.20
CA LEU A 66 0.45 -3.39 2.57
C LEU A 66 1.15 -2.43 3.54
N ILE A 67 2.48 -2.38 3.51
CA ILE A 67 3.30 -1.46 4.33
C ILE A 67 3.03 -0.01 3.94
N GLY A 68 3.02 0.29 2.64
CA GLY A 68 2.78 1.64 2.16
C GLY A 68 1.36 2.14 2.41
N LEU A 69 0.38 1.24 2.51
CA LEU A 69 -0.99 1.56 2.92
C LEU A 69 -1.13 1.64 4.45
N ASP A 70 -0.09 1.33 5.23
CA ASP A 70 -0.13 1.33 6.70
C ASP A 70 -1.17 0.38 7.30
N LEU A 71 -1.44 -0.74 6.62
CA LEU A 71 -2.52 -1.64 7.01
C LEU A 71 -2.04 -2.82 7.87
N LEU A 72 -0.72 -2.98 8.02
CA LEU A 72 -0.08 -4.03 8.84
C LEU A 72 0.92 -3.47 9.85
N TYR A 73 0.88 -2.17 10.16
CA TYR A 73 1.88 -1.59 11.06
C TYR A 73 1.83 -2.19 12.47
N ASP A 74 0.68 -2.68 12.95
CA ASP A 74 0.60 -3.34 14.27
C ASP A 74 1.22 -4.75 14.25
N GLU A 75 0.88 -5.60 13.28
CA GLU A 75 1.34 -7.01 13.31
C GLU A 75 2.76 -7.22 12.78
N LEU A 76 3.26 -6.37 11.88
CA LEU A 76 4.64 -6.48 11.38
C LEU A 76 5.66 -5.89 12.35
N THR A 77 5.30 -4.84 13.10
CA THR A 77 6.19 -4.30 14.15
C THR A 77 6.36 -5.32 15.26
N ASP A 78 5.29 -6.02 15.66
CA ASP A 78 5.38 -7.10 16.65
C ASP A 78 6.22 -8.28 16.14
N ARG A 79 6.12 -8.67 14.86
CA ARG A 79 6.93 -9.77 14.31
C ARG A 79 8.38 -9.42 14.04
N GLN A 80 8.68 -8.20 13.56
CA GLN A 80 10.07 -7.78 13.32
C GLN A 80 10.80 -7.55 14.64
N ILE A 81 10.13 -7.00 15.66
CA ILE A 81 10.70 -6.92 17.02
C ILE A 81 10.89 -8.32 17.59
N ALA A 82 9.93 -9.23 17.42
CA ALA A 82 10.08 -10.61 17.91
C ALA A 82 11.25 -11.36 17.24
N ASP A 83 11.44 -11.20 15.92
CA ASP A 83 12.55 -11.84 15.19
C ASP A 83 13.90 -11.21 15.57
N GLU A 84 14.01 -9.88 15.73
CA GLU A 84 15.25 -9.20 16.17
C GLU A 84 15.61 -9.53 17.62
N MET A 85 14.63 -9.72 18.51
CA MET A 85 14.87 -10.12 19.90
C MET A 85 15.24 -11.60 20.07
N MET A 86 14.97 -12.44 19.07
CA MET A 86 15.32 -13.87 19.12
C MET A 86 16.80 -14.10 18.77
N ASP A 87 17.37 -13.31 17.86
CA ASP A 87 18.78 -13.38 17.47
C ASP A 87 19.76 -12.89 18.57
N GLU A 88 19.37 -11.97 19.46
CA GLU A 88 20.25 -11.52 20.57
C GLU A 88 20.34 -12.54 21.73
N SER A 89 19.41 -13.51 21.79
CA SER A 89 19.34 -14.47 22.91
C SER A 89 20.22 -15.70 22.76
N ASP A 90 20.77 -15.95 21.56
CA ASP A 90 21.65 -17.09 21.26
C ASP A 90 23.16 -16.78 21.40
N GLU A 91 23.54 -15.58 21.87
CA GLU A 91 24.95 -15.14 21.98
C GLU A 91 25.49 -14.97 23.43
N ILE A 92 24.82 -15.50 24.47
CA ILE A 92 25.34 -15.49 25.88
C ILE A 92 25.60 -16.90 26.42
#